data_AF-A0A3A6MVT3-F1
#
_entry.id   AF-A0A3A6MVT3-F1
#
_cell.length_a   1.000
_cell.length_b   1.000
_cell.length_c   1.000
_cell.angle_alpha   90.00
_cell.angle_beta   90.00
_cell.angle_gamma   90.00
#
_symmetry.space_group_name_H-M   'P 1'
#
loop_
_entity.id
_entity.type
_entity.pdbx_description
1 polymer ?
#
loop_
_entity_poly.entity_id
_entity_poly.type
_entity_poly.pdbx_seq_one_letter_code
_entity_poly.pdbx_strand_id
1 'polypeptide(L)'
;MEKLKMLLVKLLMLPLLPLFGWGPVTHPYINFMALKRAEQEAALGNSKINRGLLARIKRQRPRFIFGANSADTIATLHVFTGTPVYDHTHNYVPDCATGRPVFGYALIREWFEARDREARCYPEEDLVVACGWLAHQLADWYSHYAAVNSEGHLGPDPSASPDGQTLFSGYANSHRVLGADFYPEILREYRQIDHALIEFFHDLLITYYDREGIFNTSRVDFFKAYGSGADAYNLLTATSERFRGVAARISPDQLSLLKDNLRTTVKGIRLLIHLLFFLRPGLPDAVYRDVSPNATGGPDYIGLSVEEVLNGLFCKTDAEIAQEARLPYNTPRNICPESCLVREVTTPGTLLFRVAHRLGSFLPEAFSQPYSQSENLSLRFLKFFELRGKLLDRVLAELTLKKLQAFTENTEENAVLSFISMLLTDVHPDFETARARFRTLLPPLVQLGGPTELSEAERLTVMLNASEICVRAIPAAPFNDPNRRVKTLDVSTLRFLLDGYNVLAGTDYCDFTVNENDSRRDIRVRLKEPVSEGYHRLSVTINDFYGVSAKPLERDFWIDVGTTVRIIR
;
A
#
# COMPACT_ATOMS: atom_id res chain seq x y z
N MET A 1 6.06 26.80 24.56
CA MET A 1 5.37 25.48 24.59
C MET A 1 4.85 25.05 23.23
N GLU A 2 4.15 25.91 22.47
CA GLU A 2 3.61 25.55 21.14
C GLU A 2 4.67 25.17 20.10
N LYS A 3 5.81 25.89 20.03
CA LYS A 3 6.91 25.52 19.13
C LYS A 3 7.49 24.14 19.42
N LEU A 4 7.59 23.77 20.70
CA LEU A 4 8.05 22.43 21.13
C LEU A 4 6.99 21.36 20.85
N LYS A 5 5.71 21.67 21.05
CA LYS A 5 4.58 20.80 20.68
C LYS A 5 4.55 20.56 19.17
N MET A 6 4.75 21.60 18.37
CA MET A 6 4.80 21.54 16.92
C MET A 6 6.04 20.78 16.42
N LEU A 7 7.20 20.99 17.04
CA LEU A 7 8.41 20.23 16.75
C LEU A 7 8.23 18.74 17.12
N LEU A 8 7.61 18.43 18.25
CA LEU A 8 7.31 17.05 18.66
C LEU A 8 6.28 16.40 17.75
N VAL A 9 5.24 17.13 17.32
CA VAL A 9 4.28 16.65 16.33
C VAL A 9 4.99 16.36 15.01
N LYS A 10 5.86 17.27 14.55
CA LYS A 10 6.66 17.06 13.34
C LYS A 10 7.62 15.88 13.48
N LEU A 11 8.39 15.79 14.56
CA LEU A 11 9.36 14.71 14.79
C LEU A 11 8.71 13.35 15.03
N LEU A 12 7.56 13.30 15.68
CA LEU A 12 6.84 12.05 15.94
C LEU A 12 5.99 11.63 14.75
N MET A 13 5.51 12.56 13.91
CA MET A 13 4.52 12.28 12.87
C MET A 13 5.04 12.37 11.42
N LEU A 14 6.10 13.14 11.11
CA LEU A 14 6.71 13.12 9.78
C LEU A 14 7.27 11.74 9.39
N PRO A 15 7.92 10.98 10.29
CA PRO A 15 8.36 9.61 9.98
C PRO A 15 7.20 8.64 9.75
N LEU A 16 5.94 9.08 9.98
CA LEU A 16 4.76 8.22 9.98
C LEU A 16 3.97 8.26 8.68
N LEU A 17 4.34 9.08 7.70
CA LEU A 17 3.52 9.29 6.52
C LEU A 17 4.46 9.49 5.32
N PRO A 18 4.25 8.88 4.13
CA PRO A 18 3.07 8.20 3.56
C PRO A 18 3.18 6.69 3.18
N LEU A 19 2.94 5.71 4.08
CA LEU A 19 3.48 4.35 3.84
C LEU A 19 2.64 3.23 4.47
N PHE A 20 1.42 3.02 4.02
CA PHE A 20 0.48 2.06 4.60
C PHE A 20 -0.05 1.14 3.48
N GLY A 21 -0.09 -0.16 3.77
CA GLY A 21 -1.15 -1.03 3.29
C GLY A 21 -2.13 -1.19 4.44
N TRP A 22 -3.23 -1.92 4.24
CA TRP A 22 -4.37 -1.92 5.15
C TRP A 22 -3.99 -1.91 6.63
N GLY A 23 -4.63 -1.01 7.36
CA GLY A 23 -4.39 -0.88 8.79
C GLY A 23 -5.00 -2.05 9.57
N PRO A 24 -4.47 -2.37 10.76
CA PRO A 24 -4.85 -3.55 11.52
C PRO A 24 -6.26 -3.53 12.14
N VAL A 25 -7.06 -2.50 11.86
CA VAL A 25 -8.39 -2.30 12.46
C VAL A 25 -9.52 -2.52 11.45
N THR A 26 -9.34 -2.10 10.19
CA THR A 26 -10.43 -2.12 9.22
C THR A 26 -10.88 -3.54 8.85
N HIS A 27 -9.96 -4.48 8.61
CA HIS A 27 -10.32 -5.87 8.34
C HIS A 27 -11.04 -6.56 9.51
N PRO A 28 -10.56 -6.45 10.78
CA PRO A 28 -11.33 -6.93 11.92
C PRO A 28 -12.72 -6.31 12.05
N TYR A 29 -12.85 -5.02 11.73
CA TYR A 29 -14.14 -4.35 11.73
C TYR A 29 -15.10 -4.93 10.68
N ILE A 30 -14.62 -5.13 9.45
CA ILE A 30 -15.39 -5.77 8.37
C ILE A 30 -15.82 -7.19 8.79
N ASN A 31 -14.91 -8.00 9.34
CA ASN A 31 -15.26 -9.33 9.84
C ASN A 31 -16.30 -9.27 10.97
N PHE A 32 -16.14 -8.36 11.93
CA PHE A 32 -17.12 -8.17 13.00
C PHE A 32 -18.52 -7.84 12.46
N MET A 33 -18.60 -6.91 11.51
CA MET A 33 -19.85 -6.48 10.89
C MET A 33 -20.47 -7.59 10.03
N ALA A 34 -19.67 -8.32 9.24
CA ALA A 34 -20.12 -9.45 8.44
C ALA A 34 -20.66 -10.59 9.30
N LEU A 35 -19.99 -10.92 10.42
CA LEU A 35 -20.49 -11.90 11.38
C LEU A 35 -21.83 -11.46 11.99
N LYS A 36 -21.93 -10.20 12.44
CA LYS A 36 -23.17 -9.65 12.98
C LYS A 36 -24.31 -9.72 11.96
N ARG A 37 -24.01 -9.40 10.69
CA ARG A 37 -25.00 -9.49 9.61
C ARG A 37 -25.42 -10.93 9.33
N ALA A 38 -24.49 -11.88 9.27
CA ALA A 38 -24.79 -13.30 9.09
C ALA A 38 -25.68 -13.85 10.22
N GLU A 39 -25.46 -13.40 11.47
CA GLU A 39 -26.31 -13.75 12.61
C GLU A 39 -27.73 -13.23 12.48
N GLN A 40 -27.88 -11.98 12.03
CA GLN A 40 -29.19 -11.37 11.78
C GLN A 40 -29.94 -12.10 10.66
N GLU A 41 -29.28 -12.34 9.52
CA GLU A 41 -29.85 -13.08 8.39
C GLU A 41 -30.28 -14.50 8.78
N ALA A 42 -29.47 -15.20 9.56
CA ALA A 42 -29.83 -16.53 10.07
C ALA A 42 -31.04 -16.50 11.02
N ALA A 43 -31.14 -15.47 11.86
CA ALA A 43 -32.28 -15.28 12.76
C ALA A 43 -33.58 -14.93 12.01
N LEU A 44 -33.47 -14.22 10.89
CA LEU A 44 -34.57 -13.93 9.97
C LEU A 44 -34.98 -15.13 9.11
N GLY A 45 -34.29 -16.27 9.23
CA GLY A 45 -34.62 -17.49 8.50
C GLY A 45 -34.03 -17.58 7.09
N ASN A 46 -33.05 -16.75 6.74
CA ASN A 46 -32.37 -16.83 5.45
C ASN A 46 -31.71 -18.21 5.28
N SER A 47 -32.19 -18.98 4.29
CA SER A 47 -31.76 -20.35 4.04
C SER A 47 -30.39 -20.45 3.35
N LYS A 48 -29.89 -19.36 2.77
CA LYS A 48 -28.56 -19.31 2.14
C LYS A 48 -27.43 -19.37 3.16
N ILE A 49 -27.67 -18.94 4.41
CA ILE A 49 -26.63 -18.90 5.43
C ILE A 49 -26.21 -20.33 5.81
N ASN A 50 -24.91 -20.61 5.68
CA ASN A 50 -24.26 -21.82 6.16
C ASN A 50 -24.27 -21.83 7.70
N ARG A 51 -25.37 -22.35 8.27
CA ARG A 51 -25.59 -22.40 9.73
C ARG A 51 -24.53 -23.22 10.46
N GLY A 52 -23.98 -24.25 9.80
CA GLY A 52 -22.92 -25.08 10.35
C GLY A 52 -21.64 -24.28 10.56
N LEU A 53 -21.18 -23.58 9.52
CA LEU A 53 -20.00 -22.72 9.57
C LEU A 53 -20.19 -21.54 10.53
N LEU A 54 -21.35 -20.89 10.47
CA LEU A 54 -21.72 -19.80 11.38
C LEU A 54 -21.66 -20.25 12.85
N ALA A 55 -22.18 -21.43 13.19
CA ALA A 55 -22.15 -21.95 14.56
C ALA A 55 -20.71 -22.19 15.07
N ARG A 56 -19.80 -22.65 14.21
CA ARG A 56 -18.37 -22.82 14.53
C ARG A 56 -17.70 -21.48 14.80
N ILE A 57 -17.88 -20.52 13.90
CA ILE A 57 -17.34 -19.15 14.04
C ILE A 57 -17.86 -18.48 15.31
N LYS A 58 -19.16 -18.64 15.62
CA LYS A 58 -19.77 -18.06 16.83
C LYS A 58 -19.16 -18.56 18.14
N ARG A 59 -18.71 -19.81 18.22
CA ARG A 59 -18.02 -20.32 19.42
C ARG A 59 -16.66 -19.66 19.65
N GLN A 60 -16.10 -19.04 18.61
CA GLN A 60 -14.76 -18.48 18.63
C GLN A 60 -14.70 -17.08 18.00
N ARG A 61 -15.73 -16.26 18.20
CA ARG A 61 -15.90 -14.94 17.52
C ARG A 61 -14.60 -14.11 17.47
N PRO A 62 -13.84 -13.95 18.57
CA PRO A 62 -12.65 -13.13 18.53
C PRO A 62 -11.59 -13.65 17.54
N ARG A 63 -11.48 -14.97 17.35
CA ARG A 63 -10.53 -15.57 16.40
C ARG A 63 -10.91 -15.31 14.95
N PHE A 64 -12.20 -15.24 14.62
CA PHE A 64 -12.64 -14.86 13.29
C PHE A 64 -12.37 -13.37 13.02
N ILE A 65 -12.71 -12.53 14.00
CA ILE A 65 -12.52 -11.08 13.91
C ILE A 65 -11.04 -10.73 13.75
N PHE A 66 -10.16 -11.20 14.64
CA PHE A 66 -8.73 -10.88 14.58
C PHE A 66 -7.91 -11.84 13.71
N GLY A 67 -8.55 -12.88 13.17
CA GLY A 67 -8.03 -13.69 12.08
C GLY A 67 -8.06 -12.94 10.74
N ALA A 68 -8.81 -11.84 10.63
CA ALA A 68 -8.79 -10.99 9.43
C ALA A 68 -7.36 -10.51 9.11
N ASN A 69 -6.64 -10.03 10.12
CA ASN A 69 -5.25 -9.57 9.96
C ASN A 69 -4.25 -10.68 9.57
N SER A 70 -4.63 -11.96 9.60
CA SER A 70 -3.67 -13.06 9.40
C SER A 70 -3.07 -13.06 7.98
N ALA A 71 -3.84 -12.66 6.97
CA ALA A 71 -3.35 -12.57 5.59
C ALA A 71 -2.24 -11.51 5.46
N ASP A 72 -2.34 -10.38 6.18
CA ASP A 72 -1.35 -9.30 6.15
C ASP A 72 0.03 -9.67 6.72
N THR A 73 0.16 -10.84 7.34
CA THR A 73 1.49 -11.38 7.67
C THR A 73 2.36 -11.55 6.43
N ILE A 74 1.75 -11.83 5.28
CA ILE A 74 2.40 -12.00 3.98
C ILE A 74 2.87 -10.66 3.44
N ALA A 75 1.98 -9.67 3.38
CA ALA A 75 2.32 -8.30 2.99
C ALA A 75 3.42 -7.73 3.89
N THR A 76 3.33 -7.98 5.20
CA THR A 76 4.35 -7.60 6.18
C THR A 76 5.71 -8.25 5.88
N LEU A 77 5.74 -9.54 5.55
CA LEU A 77 6.98 -10.24 5.17
C LEU A 77 7.58 -9.66 3.89
N HIS A 78 6.77 -9.44 2.85
CA HIS A 78 7.19 -8.80 1.61
C HIS A 78 7.85 -7.47 1.93
N VAL A 79 7.19 -6.59 2.70
CA VAL A 79 7.73 -5.29 3.07
C VAL A 79 9.08 -5.38 3.81
N PHE A 80 9.23 -6.33 4.74
CA PHE A 80 10.49 -6.47 5.49
C PHE A 80 11.63 -7.03 4.64
N THR A 81 11.34 -8.01 3.79
CA THR A 81 12.34 -8.78 3.04
C THR A 81 12.56 -8.30 1.61
N GLY A 82 11.68 -7.43 1.09
CA GLY A 82 11.62 -7.06 -0.33
C GLY A 82 11.23 -8.20 -1.27
N THR A 83 10.73 -9.32 -0.73
CA THR A 83 10.52 -10.55 -1.50
C THR A 83 9.01 -10.90 -1.58
N PRO A 84 8.40 -10.92 -2.78
CA PRO A 84 6.96 -11.23 -2.97
C PRO A 84 6.65 -12.74 -2.98
N VAL A 85 7.55 -13.57 -2.43
CA VAL A 85 7.55 -15.03 -2.62
C VAL A 85 6.25 -15.72 -2.15
N TYR A 86 5.53 -15.12 -1.21
CA TYR A 86 4.28 -15.66 -0.67
C TYR A 86 3.03 -14.83 -1.02
N ASP A 87 3.14 -13.81 -1.87
CA ASP A 87 2.02 -12.92 -2.21
C ASP A 87 0.82 -13.68 -2.83
N HIS A 88 1.09 -14.84 -3.46
CA HIS A 88 0.08 -15.80 -3.93
C HIS A 88 -0.91 -16.27 -2.84
N THR A 89 -0.55 -16.16 -1.57
CA THR A 89 -1.43 -16.50 -0.44
C THR A 89 -2.21 -15.29 0.11
N HIS A 90 -1.83 -14.06 -0.26
CA HIS A 90 -2.49 -12.82 0.18
C HIS A 90 -3.69 -12.49 -0.71
N ASN A 91 -3.54 -12.20 -2.01
CA ASN A 91 -4.67 -12.08 -2.96
C ASN A 91 -4.29 -12.42 -4.42
N TYR A 92 -3.03 -12.81 -4.65
CA TYR A 92 -2.39 -12.64 -5.95
C TYR A 92 -2.78 -13.69 -7.03
N VAL A 93 -3.75 -14.59 -6.77
CA VAL A 93 -4.08 -15.70 -7.70
C VAL A 93 -5.57 -15.77 -8.03
N PRO A 94 -6.02 -15.09 -9.10
CA PRO A 94 -5.31 -14.06 -9.86
C PRO A 94 -5.50 -12.65 -9.26
N ASP A 95 -4.48 -11.80 -9.40
CA ASP A 95 -4.48 -10.39 -8.97
C ASP A 95 -5.28 -9.50 -9.95
N CYS A 96 -6.58 -9.77 -10.11
CA CYS A 96 -7.44 -9.00 -11.00
C CYS A 96 -8.91 -8.99 -10.52
N ALA A 97 -9.72 -8.10 -11.09
CA ALA A 97 -11.12 -7.94 -10.72
C ALA A 97 -12.00 -9.17 -10.97
N THR A 98 -11.63 -10.01 -11.95
CA THR A 98 -12.31 -11.29 -12.19
C THR A 98 -11.74 -12.44 -11.36
N GLY A 99 -10.74 -12.16 -10.52
CA GLY A 99 -10.07 -13.12 -9.68
C GLY A 99 -10.90 -13.56 -8.48
N ARG A 100 -10.56 -14.73 -7.95
CA ARG A 100 -11.16 -15.27 -6.73
C ARG A 100 -10.07 -15.62 -5.72
N PRO A 101 -10.32 -15.50 -4.41
CA PRO A 101 -9.33 -15.78 -3.38
C PRO A 101 -9.14 -17.29 -3.16
N VAL A 102 -8.55 -17.98 -4.13
CA VAL A 102 -8.41 -19.45 -4.15
C VAL A 102 -7.72 -19.97 -2.89
N PHE A 103 -6.71 -19.25 -2.39
CA PHE A 103 -5.95 -19.68 -1.21
C PHE A 103 -6.80 -19.74 0.06
N GLY A 104 -7.62 -18.73 0.35
CA GLY A 104 -8.52 -18.71 1.50
C GLY A 104 -9.56 -19.82 1.45
N TYR A 105 -10.14 -20.06 0.27
CA TYR A 105 -11.02 -21.22 0.09
C TYR A 105 -10.28 -22.54 0.28
N ALA A 106 -9.04 -22.64 -0.20
CA ALA A 106 -8.21 -23.83 -0.02
C ALA A 106 -7.86 -24.11 1.44
N LEU A 107 -7.65 -23.09 2.28
CA LEU A 107 -7.42 -23.26 3.72
C LEU A 107 -8.62 -23.95 4.40
N ILE A 108 -9.84 -23.47 4.12
CA ILE A 108 -11.07 -24.04 4.69
C ILE A 108 -11.27 -25.48 4.19
N ARG A 109 -11.07 -25.70 2.89
CA ARG A 109 -11.18 -27.03 2.28
C ARG A 109 -10.18 -28.02 2.87
N GLU A 110 -8.92 -27.62 3.02
CA GLU A 110 -7.87 -28.47 3.58
C GLU A 110 -8.20 -28.91 5.01
N TRP A 111 -8.82 -28.03 5.82
CA TRP A 111 -9.29 -28.37 7.16
C TRP A 111 -10.33 -29.50 7.16
N PHE A 112 -11.33 -29.41 6.26
CA PHE A 112 -12.34 -30.45 6.12
C PHE A 112 -11.75 -31.77 5.59
N GLU A 113 -10.92 -31.71 4.54
CA GLU A 113 -10.28 -32.89 3.94
C GLU A 113 -9.31 -33.58 4.90
N ALA A 114 -8.60 -32.84 5.76
CA ALA A 114 -7.70 -33.42 6.75
C ALA A 114 -8.44 -34.24 7.81
N ARG A 115 -9.62 -33.77 8.25
CA ARG A 115 -10.48 -34.49 9.17
C ARG A 115 -10.96 -35.81 8.58
N ASP A 116 -11.37 -35.80 7.31
CA ASP A 116 -11.92 -37.00 6.64
C ASP A 116 -10.83 -38.04 6.32
N ARG A 117 -9.56 -37.62 6.19
CA ARG A 117 -8.42 -38.51 5.95
C ARG A 117 -7.90 -39.21 7.21
N GLU A 118 -8.38 -38.86 8.41
CA GLU A 118 -7.92 -39.33 9.73
C GLU A 118 -6.40 -39.22 10.01
N ALA A 119 -5.59 -38.72 9.07
CA ALA A 119 -4.15 -38.63 9.20
C ALA A 119 -3.68 -37.46 10.07
N ARG A 120 -4.42 -36.34 10.06
CA ARG A 120 -4.13 -35.10 10.81
C ARG A 120 -5.44 -34.36 11.10
N CYS A 121 -5.76 -34.12 12.38
CA CYS A 121 -6.93 -33.32 12.74
C CYS A 121 -6.50 -31.94 13.25
N TYR A 122 -6.77 -30.90 12.48
CA TYR A 122 -6.63 -29.52 12.94
C TYR A 122 -7.80 -29.18 13.88
N PRO A 123 -7.57 -28.40 14.94
CA PRO A 123 -8.64 -27.99 15.84
C PRO A 123 -9.53 -26.95 15.17
N GLU A 124 -10.72 -26.72 15.73
CA GLU A 124 -11.69 -25.76 15.20
C GLU A 124 -11.13 -24.33 15.14
N GLU A 125 -10.18 -23.98 16.01
CA GLU A 125 -9.49 -22.68 15.98
C GLU A 125 -8.84 -22.37 14.63
N ASP A 126 -8.20 -23.35 14.00
CA ASP A 126 -7.50 -23.15 12.73
C ASP A 126 -8.49 -22.95 11.58
N LEU A 127 -9.65 -23.62 11.62
CA LEU A 127 -10.75 -23.36 10.69
C LEU A 127 -11.26 -21.91 10.84
N VAL A 128 -11.43 -21.44 12.07
CA VAL A 128 -11.95 -20.09 12.32
C VAL A 128 -10.94 -19.02 11.87
N VAL A 129 -9.64 -19.26 12.03
CA VAL A 129 -8.58 -18.40 11.46
C VAL A 129 -8.59 -18.47 9.93
N ALA A 130 -8.77 -19.65 9.33
CA ALA A 130 -8.90 -19.80 7.86
C ALA A 130 -10.11 -19.01 7.31
N CYS A 131 -11.25 -19.03 8.00
CA CYS A 131 -12.40 -18.18 7.66
C CYS A 131 -12.07 -16.69 7.78
N GLY A 132 -11.31 -16.29 8.81
CA GLY A 132 -10.83 -14.92 8.97
C GLY A 132 -9.92 -14.49 7.82
N TRP A 133 -8.99 -15.37 7.41
CA TRP A 133 -8.11 -15.16 6.26
C TRP A 133 -8.90 -15.00 4.96
N LEU A 134 -9.84 -15.91 4.66
CA LEU A 134 -10.67 -15.77 3.45
C LEU A 134 -11.50 -14.48 3.48
N ALA A 135 -12.07 -14.12 4.64
CA ALA A 135 -12.83 -12.89 4.77
C ALA A 135 -11.99 -11.63 4.51
N HIS A 136 -10.72 -11.62 4.92
CA HIS A 136 -9.76 -10.58 4.52
C HIS A 136 -9.68 -10.46 3.00
N GLN A 137 -9.43 -11.59 2.31
CA GLN A 137 -9.24 -11.59 0.87
C GLN A 137 -10.49 -11.16 0.09
N LEU A 138 -11.67 -11.54 0.58
CA LEU A 138 -12.95 -11.08 0.04
C LEU A 138 -13.15 -9.58 0.26
N ALA A 139 -12.80 -9.08 1.45
CA ALA A 139 -12.92 -7.67 1.79
C ALA A 139 -12.04 -6.76 0.92
N ASP A 140 -10.87 -7.24 0.50
CA ASP A 140 -9.91 -6.53 -0.34
C ASP A 140 -10.40 -6.27 -1.77
N TRP A 141 -11.45 -6.97 -2.23
CA TRP A 141 -11.84 -6.92 -3.63
C TRP A 141 -12.27 -5.52 -4.10
N TYR A 142 -13.17 -4.88 -3.35
CA TYR A 142 -13.61 -3.52 -3.66
C TYR A 142 -12.48 -2.49 -3.52
N SER A 143 -11.60 -2.72 -2.56
CA SER A 143 -10.49 -1.84 -2.22
C SER A 143 -9.39 -1.84 -3.27
N HIS A 144 -9.15 -2.98 -3.92
CA HIS A 144 -7.97 -3.18 -4.76
C HIS A 144 -8.28 -3.52 -6.22
N TYR A 145 -9.47 -4.03 -6.52
CA TYR A 145 -9.77 -4.58 -7.85
C TYR A 145 -10.97 -3.95 -8.53
N ALA A 146 -12.00 -3.55 -7.78
CA ALA A 146 -13.19 -2.97 -8.39
C ALA A 146 -12.86 -1.74 -9.24
N ALA A 147 -13.41 -1.65 -10.45
CA ALA A 147 -13.23 -0.47 -11.29
C ALA A 147 -13.90 0.76 -10.64
N VAL A 148 -13.09 1.74 -10.23
CA VAL A 148 -13.54 2.95 -9.53
C VAL A 148 -13.07 4.19 -10.29
N ASN A 149 -13.93 5.19 -10.46
CA ASN A 149 -13.56 6.42 -11.17
C ASN A 149 -12.83 7.44 -10.26
N SER A 150 -12.42 8.58 -10.83
CA SER A 150 -11.70 9.66 -10.11
C SER A 150 -12.48 10.28 -8.95
N GLU A 151 -13.82 10.21 -8.96
CA GLU A 151 -14.66 10.72 -7.88
C GLU A 151 -14.87 9.68 -6.76
N GLY A 152 -14.40 8.44 -6.96
CA GLY A 152 -14.60 7.35 -6.03
C GLY A 152 -15.92 6.59 -6.23
N HIS A 153 -16.57 6.70 -7.38
CA HIS A 153 -17.76 5.91 -7.72
C HIS A 153 -17.39 4.61 -8.43
N LEU A 154 -18.16 3.55 -8.16
CA LEU A 154 -18.06 2.29 -8.91
C LEU A 154 -18.41 2.53 -10.38
N GLY A 155 -17.63 1.92 -11.27
CA GLY A 155 -17.95 1.84 -12.68
C GLY A 155 -19.22 1.01 -12.93
N PRO A 156 -19.86 1.16 -14.11
CA PRO A 156 -21.03 0.37 -14.48
C PRO A 156 -20.78 -1.15 -14.45
N ASP A 157 -19.56 -1.55 -14.80
CA ASP A 157 -19.03 -2.89 -14.58
C ASP A 157 -17.85 -2.80 -13.60
N PRO A 158 -18.06 -3.18 -12.32
CA PRO A 158 -17.01 -3.22 -11.31
C PRO A 158 -15.86 -4.19 -11.64
N SER A 159 -16.04 -5.12 -12.58
CA SER A 159 -15.00 -6.08 -12.99
C SER A 159 -14.20 -5.63 -14.22
N ALA A 160 -14.51 -4.46 -14.77
CA ALA A 160 -13.80 -3.94 -15.94
C ALA A 160 -12.31 -3.72 -15.67
N SER A 161 -11.48 -3.92 -16.67
CA SER A 161 -10.04 -3.63 -16.57
C SER A 161 -9.81 -2.11 -16.49
N PRO A 162 -9.18 -1.60 -15.43
CA PRO A 162 -8.96 -0.17 -15.24
C PRO A 162 -7.91 0.37 -16.23
N ASP A 163 -8.14 1.57 -16.77
CA ASP A 163 -7.26 2.23 -17.75
C ASP A 163 -6.21 3.17 -17.11
N GLY A 164 -6.33 3.41 -15.80
CA GLY A 164 -5.48 4.33 -15.05
C GLY A 164 -5.65 5.80 -15.42
N GLN A 165 -6.71 6.15 -16.16
CA GLN A 165 -7.05 7.49 -16.64
C GLN A 165 -8.44 7.91 -16.16
N THR A 166 -9.44 7.08 -16.47
CA THR A 166 -10.85 7.30 -16.12
C THR A 166 -11.32 6.31 -15.07
N LEU A 167 -10.71 5.12 -15.04
CA LEU A 167 -11.00 4.04 -14.10
C LEU A 167 -9.71 3.53 -13.47
N PHE A 168 -9.76 3.36 -12.15
CA PHE A 168 -8.68 2.92 -11.28
C PHE A 168 -9.01 1.55 -10.68
N SER A 169 -7.96 0.78 -10.38
CA SER A 169 -8.06 -0.56 -9.79
C SER A 169 -8.36 -0.46 -8.30
N GLY A 170 -9.62 -0.44 -7.92
CA GLY A 170 -10.07 -0.43 -6.53
C GLY A 170 -10.13 0.96 -5.90
N TYR A 171 -10.97 1.07 -4.87
CA TYR A 171 -11.20 2.30 -4.14
C TYR A 171 -9.93 2.88 -3.52
N ALA A 172 -9.05 2.04 -2.96
CA ALA A 172 -7.82 2.50 -2.35
C ALA A 172 -6.87 3.15 -3.38
N ASN A 173 -7.02 2.84 -4.66
CA ASN A 173 -6.18 3.37 -5.73
C ASN A 173 -6.87 4.48 -6.54
N SER A 174 -8.00 5.02 -6.06
CA SER A 174 -8.77 6.06 -6.76
C SER A 174 -8.26 7.49 -6.50
N HIS A 175 -7.12 7.64 -5.80
CA HIS A 175 -6.44 8.92 -5.59
C HIS A 175 -7.26 9.99 -4.84
N ARG A 176 -8.19 9.57 -3.96
CA ARG A 176 -9.11 10.50 -3.29
C ARG A 176 -8.46 11.37 -2.24
N VAL A 177 -7.36 10.93 -1.63
CA VAL A 177 -6.75 11.69 -0.53
C VAL A 177 -5.96 12.89 -1.07
N LEU A 178 -5.04 12.64 -2.00
CA LEU A 178 -4.13 13.64 -2.55
C LEU A 178 -4.68 14.32 -3.82
N GLY A 179 -5.58 13.65 -4.53
CA GLY A 179 -6.22 14.15 -5.75
C GLY A 179 -5.99 13.25 -6.97
N ALA A 180 -7.06 13.03 -7.73
CA ALA A 180 -7.09 12.24 -8.96
C ALA A 180 -6.92 13.09 -10.24
N ASP A 181 -6.79 14.40 -10.11
CA ASP A 181 -6.85 15.37 -11.20
C ASP A 181 -5.53 15.59 -11.95
N PHE A 182 -4.69 14.55 -12.04
CA PHE A 182 -3.36 14.61 -12.66
C PHE A 182 -3.19 13.58 -13.79
N TYR A 183 -2.10 13.71 -14.55
CA TYR A 183 -1.74 12.72 -15.56
C TYR A 183 -1.50 11.33 -14.92
N PRO A 184 -1.84 10.21 -15.60
CA PRO A 184 -1.64 8.85 -15.10
C PRO A 184 -0.22 8.56 -14.62
N GLU A 185 0.77 9.14 -15.28
CA GLU A 185 2.18 8.97 -14.91
C GLU A 185 2.51 9.65 -13.59
N ILE A 186 1.90 10.80 -13.31
CA ILE A 186 2.01 11.51 -12.03
C ILE A 186 1.27 10.71 -10.95
N LEU A 187 0.03 10.30 -11.22
CA LEU A 187 -0.78 9.45 -10.33
C LEU A 187 -0.03 8.18 -9.91
N ARG A 188 0.65 7.51 -10.85
CA ARG A 188 1.42 6.28 -10.57
C ARG A 188 2.51 6.48 -9.52
N GLU A 189 3.19 7.62 -9.49
CA GLU A 189 4.28 7.88 -8.53
C GLU A 189 3.80 7.92 -7.07
N TYR A 190 2.55 8.34 -6.83
CA TYR A 190 2.00 8.46 -5.48
C TYR A 190 0.81 7.53 -5.21
N ARG A 191 0.51 6.58 -6.10
CA ARG A 191 -0.56 5.59 -5.89
C ARG A 191 -0.45 4.87 -4.56
N GLN A 192 0.72 4.31 -4.26
CA GLN A 192 0.94 3.57 -3.01
C GLN A 192 0.77 4.46 -1.77
N ILE A 193 1.10 5.75 -1.92
CA ILE A 193 1.02 6.75 -0.87
C ILE A 193 -0.44 7.16 -0.62
N ASP A 194 -1.25 7.29 -1.67
CA ASP A 194 -2.66 7.63 -1.53
C ASP A 194 -3.45 6.48 -0.92
N HIS A 195 -3.23 5.26 -1.46
CA HIS A 195 -3.73 3.98 -0.95
C HIS A 195 -3.45 3.80 0.54
N ALA A 196 -2.22 4.12 0.93
CA ALA A 196 -1.84 4.12 2.31
C ALA A 196 -2.67 5.07 3.19
N LEU A 197 -2.80 6.31 2.75
CA LEU A 197 -3.49 7.33 3.53
C LEU A 197 -4.96 7.01 3.70
N ILE A 198 -5.63 6.53 2.64
CA ILE A 198 -7.05 6.21 2.70
C ILE A 198 -7.33 5.05 3.67
N GLU A 199 -6.50 4.01 3.65
CA GLU A 199 -6.62 2.88 4.58
C GLU A 199 -6.32 3.28 6.02
N PHE A 200 -5.27 4.07 6.23
CA PHE A 200 -4.95 4.62 7.53
C PHE A 200 -6.10 5.47 8.10
N PHE A 201 -6.74 6.27 7.25
CA PHE A 201 -7.88 7.09 7.64
C PHE A 201 -9.11 6.27 8.03
N HIS A 202 -9.39 5.16 7.36
CA HIS A 202 -10.45 4.24 7.81
C HIS A 202 -10.12 3.62 9.18
N ASP A 203 -8.88 3.19 9.39
CA ASP A 203 -8.41 2.69 10.68
C ASP A 203 -8.55 3.73 11.81
N LEU A 204 -8.18 4.97 11.51
CA LEU A 204 -8.33 6.12 12.39
C LEU A 204 -9.80 6.34 12.75
N LEU A 205 -10.70 6.38 11.76
CA LEU A 205 -12.14 6.59 12.00
C LEU A 205 -12.76 5.46 12.82
N ILE A 206 -12.46 4.20 12.47
CA ILE A 206 -13.00 3.05 13.20
C ILE A 206 -12.50 3.05 14.64
N THR A 207 -11.21 3.29 14.86
CA THR A 207 -10.65 3.36 16.21
C THR A 207 -11.27 4.51 17.01
N TYR A 208 -11.53 5.66 16.38
CA TYR A 208 -12.12 6.83 17.02
C TYR A 208 -13.58 6.59 17.44
N TYR A 209 -14.38 5.94 16.58
CA TYR A 209 -15.79 5.67 16.84
C TYR A 209 -16.08 4.34 17.55
N ASP A 210 -15.05 3.55 17.89
CA ASP A 210 -15.16 2.29 18.64
C ASP A 210 -15.50 2.53 20.12
N ARG A 211 -16.79 2.82 20.39
CA ARG A 211 -17.32 3.06 21.75
C ARG A 211 -17.18 1.84 22.67
N GLU A 212 -17.18 0.64 22.11
CA GLU A 212 -17.12 -0.62 22.86
C GLU A 212 -15.66 -1.05 23.14
N GLY A 213 -14.69 -0.39 22.51
CA GLY A 213 -13.26 -0.70 22.67
C GLY A 213 -12.87 -2.07 22.13
N ILE A 214 -13.67 -2.66 21.23
CA ILE A 214 -13.44 -3.99 20.65
C ILE A 214 -12.12 -4.01 19.88
N PHE A 215 -11.86 -2.97 19.09
CA PHE A 215 -10.70 -2.83 18.23
C PHE A 215 -9.54 -2.13 18.94
N ASN A 216 -9.70 -1.83 20.23
CA ASN A 216 -8.65 -1.31 21.08
C ASN A 216 -7.67 -2.42 21.56
N THR A 217 -7.30 -3.36 20.69
CA THR A 217 -6.36 -4.46 20.98
C THR A 217 -5.33 -4.68 19.86
N SER A 218 -4.12 -5.13 20.22
CA SER A 218 -3.05 -5.47 19.25
C SER A 218 -3.07 -6.95 18.90
N ARG A 219 -4.27 -7.55 18.94
CA ARG A 219 -4.48 -8.98 18.80
C ARG A 219 -4.34 -9.38 17.33
N VAL A 220 -3.57 -10.44 17.11
CA VAL A 220 -3.43 -11.12 15.83
C VAL A 220 -3.64 -12.60 16.11
N ASP A 221 -4.75 -13.15 15.61
CA ASP A 221 -5.00 -14.59 15.65
C ASP A 221 -4.37 -15.23 14.41
N PHE A 222 -3.67 -16.35 14.61
CA PHE A 222 -2.88 -17.01 13.58
C PHE A 222 -2.89 -18.53 13.78
N PHE A 223 -2.53 -19.26 12.72
CA PHE A 223 -2.46 -20.73 12.73
C PHE A 223 -1.47 -21.23 13.79
N LYS A 224 -1.76 -22.39 14.36
CA LYS A 224 -0.86 -23.06 15.31
C LYS A 224 0.09 -24.00 14.56
N ALA A 225 1.32 -24.10 15.05
CA ALA A 225 2.24 -25.17 14.66
C ALA A 225 2.08 -26.37 15.62
N TYR A 226 2.06 -27.57 15.06
CA TYR A 226 1.97 -28.84 15.77
C TYR A 226 3.22 -29.67 15.49
N GLY A 227 3.62 -30.53 16.43
CA GLY A 227 4.90 -31.26 16.33
C GLY A 227 6.11 -30.35 16.57
N SER A 228 7.32 -30.87 16.35
CA SER A 228 8.58 -30.14 16.49
C SER A 228 9.62 -30.60 15.47
N GLY A 229 10.57 -29.73 15.12
CA GLY A 229 11.62 -30.04 14.16
C GLY A 229 11.07 -30.43 12.78
N ALA A 230 11.59 -31.53 12.22
CA ALA A 230 11.20 -32.01 10.90
C ALA A 230 9.73 -32.47 10.79
N ASP A 231 9.09 -32.79 11.93
CA ASP A 231 7.69 -33.25 11.99
C ASP A 231 6.69 -32.10 12.19
N ALA A 232 7.16 -30.85 12.20
CA ALA A 232 6.29 -29.69 12.36
C ALA A 232 5.26 -29.62 11.22
N TYR A 233 3.98 -29.52 11.56
CA TYR A 233 2.88 -29.39 10.61
C TYR A 233 1.87 -28.35 11.07
N ASN A 234 1.16 -27.76 10.12
CA ASN A 234 0.08 -26.80 10.35
C ASN A 234 -0.79 -26.67 9.10
N LEU A 235 -1.96 -26.04 9.24
CA LEU A 235 -2.93 -25.89 8.15
C LEU A 235 -2.40 -25.00 7.01
N LEU A 236 -1.71 -23.91 7.32
CA LEU A 236 -1.18 -22.95 6.33
C LEU A 236 -0.13 -23.59 5.42
N THR A 237 0.83 -24.29 6.02
CA THR A 237 1.86 -25.05 5.29
C THR A 237 1.23 -26.11 4.41
N ALA A 238 0.33 -26.95 4.95
CA ALA A 238 -0.33 -28.00 4.19
C ALA A 238 -1.11 -27.43 2.99
N THR A 239 -1.79 -26.30 3.19
CA THR A 239 -2.52 -25.62 2.11
C THR A 239 -1.57 -25.07 1.04
N SER A 240 -0.45 -24.45 1.44
CA SER A 240 0.56 -23.95 0.47
C SER A 240 1.18 -25.04 -0.39
N GLU A 241 1.26 -26.29 0.12
CA GLU A 241 1.76 -27.42 -0.67
C GLU A 241 0.86 -27.79 -1.85
N ARG A 242 -0.41 -27.38 -1.86
CA ARG A 242 -1.32 -27.54 -2.99
C ARG A 242 -0.89 -26.74 -4.22
N PHE A 243 -0.04 -25.73 -4.03
CA PHE A 243 0.51 -24.87 -5.08
C PHE A 243 1.92 -25.33 -5.52
N ARG A 244 2.35 -26.53 -5.13
CA ARG A 244 3.66 -27.08 -5.50
C ARG A 244 3.87 -27.07 -7.01
N GLY A 245 5.04 -26.60 -7.43
CA GLY A 245 5.39 -26.48 -8.85
C GLY A 245 4.84 -25.22 -9.53
N VAL A 246 4.14 -24.37 -8.77
CA VAL A 246 3.53 -23.12 -9.24
C VAL A 246 3.92 -21.93 -8.36
N ALA A 247 3.99 -22.13 -7.04
CA ALA A 247 4.38 -21.12 -6.07
C ALA A 247 5.18 -21.71 -4.89
N ALA A 248 5.77 -20.85 -4.07
CA ALA A 248 6.60 -21.24 -2.94
C ALA A 248 5.77 -21.73 -1.74
N ARG A 249 6.28 -22.76 -1.05
CA ARG A 249 5.68 -23.31 0.18
C ARG A 249 6.01 -22.41 1.39
N ILE A 250 5.03 -22.16 2.26
CA ILE A 250 5.27 -21.51 3.57
C ILE A 250 5.75 -22.58 4.56
N SER A 251 6.98 -22.45 5.06
CA SER A 251 7.57 -23.42 5.99
C SER A 251 6.93 -23.30 7.40
N PRO A 252 6.74 -24.41 8.14
CA PRO A 252 6.26 -24.36 9.52
C PRO A 252 7.07 -23.43 10.43
N ASP A 253 8.39 -23.35 10.20
CA ASP A 253 9.30 -22.52 11.00
C ASP A 253 9.07 -21.01 10.81
N GLN A 254 8.35 -20.61 9.76
CA GLN A 254 8.07 -19.20 9.48
C GLN A 254 6.83 -18.69 10.22
N LEU A 255 5.99 -19.55 10.79
CA LEU A 255 4.73 -19.13 11.42
C LEU A 255 4.94 -18.15 12.58
N SER A 256 5.94 -18.40 13.43
CA SER A 256 6.27 -17.50 14.54
C SER A 256 6.75 -16.14 14.04
N LEU A 257 7.67 -16.13 13.07
CA LEU A 257 8.19 -14.91 12.45
C LEU A 257 7.08 -14.07 11.81
N LEU A 258 6.22 -14.70 11.01
CA LEU A 258 5.06 -14.07 10.36
C LEU A 258 4.14 -13.40 11.39
N LYS A 259 3.74 -14.17 12.40
CA LYS A 259 2.85 -13.71 13.46
C LYS A 259 3.48 -12.57 14.29
N ASP A 260 4.72 -12.74 14.73
CA ASP A 260 5.39 -11.79 15.62
C ASP A 260 5.72 -10.47 14.92
N ASN A 261 6.12 -10.51 13.64
CA ASN A 261 6.35 -9.31 12.86
C ASN A 261 5.07 -8.50 12.70
N LEU A 262 3.96 -9.15 12.32
CA LEU A 262 2.69 -8.44 12.19
C LEU A 262 2.22 -7.92 13.56
N ARG A 263 2.19 -8.76 14.60
CA ARG A 263 1.78 -8.35 15.96
C ARG A 263 2.56 -7.12 16.45
N THR A 264 3.87 -7.11 16.20
CA THR A 264 4.74 -5.98 16.58
C THR A 264 4.41 -4.74 15.77
N THR A 265 4.20 -4.88 14.46
CA THR A 265 3.76 -3.78 13.59
C THR A 265 2.42 -3.20 14.03
N VAL A 266 1.43 -4.05 14.30
CA VAL A 266 0.10 -3.64 14.82
C VAL A 266 0.23 -2.85 16.12
N LYS A 267 1.06 -3.31 17.06
CA LYS A 267 1.33 -2.54 18.30
C LYS A 267 1.85 -1.14 18.00
N GLY A 268 2.77 -1.02 17.05
CA GLY A 268 3.30 0.26 16.58
C GLY A 268 2.21 1.15 16.00
N ILE A 269 1.49 0.69 14.98
CA ILE A 269 0.43 1.46 14.29
C ILE A 269 -0.61 1.96 15.28
N ARG A 270 -1.02 1.13 16.24
CA ARG A 270 -2.01 1.51 17.25
C ARG A 270 -1.52 2.61 18.18
N LEU A 271 -0.25 2.57 18.59
CA LEU A 271 0.34 3.68 19.35
C LEU A 271 0.30 4.98 18.53
N LEU A 272 0.56 4.91 17.22
CA LEU A 272 0.53 6.08 16.34
C LEU A 272 -0.86 6.69 16.23
N ILE A 273 -1.89 5.86 16.04
CA ILE A 273 -3.29 6.32 16.02
C ILE A 273 -3.65 7.00 17.34
N HIS A 274 -3.30 6.41 18.48
CA HIS A 274 -3.55 7.01 19.81
C HIS A 274 -2.81 8.32 20.02
N LEU A 275 -1.55 8.40 19.56
CA LEU A 275 -0.76 9.65 19.59
C LEU A 275 -1.41 10.73 18.73
N LEU A 276 -1.93 10.37 17.56
CA LEU A 276 -2.62 11.30 16.67
C LEU A 276 -3.88 11.86 17.30
N PHE A 277 -4.73 11.04 17.93
CA PHE A 277 -5.90 11.54 18.67
C PHE A 277 -5.51 12.50 19.79
N PHE A 278 -4.46 12.18 20.54
CA PHE A 278 -4.00 13.03 21.64
C PHE A 278 -3.42 14.36 21.15
N LEU A 279 -2.61 14.33 20.08
CA LEU A 279 -1.93 15.52 19.57
C LEU A 279 -2.86 16.39 18.71
N ARG A 280 -3.82 15.76 18.01
CA ARG A 280 -4.74 16.35 17.03
C ARG A 280 -6.16 15.80 17.19
N PRO A 281 -6.88 16.22 18.25
CA PRO A 281 -8.25 15.74 18.51
C PRO A 281 -9.27 16.13 17.44
N GLY A 282 -9.01 17.17 16.62
CA GLY A 282 -9.88 17.57 15.50
C GLY A 282 -9.62 16.82 14.18
N LEU A 283 -8.56 16.01 14.11
CA LEU A 283 -8.22 15.25 12.90
C LEU A 283 -9.31 14.21 12.53
N PRO A 284 -9.88 13.42 13.45
CA PRO A 284 -10.92 12.45 13.11
C PRO A 284 -12.14 13.09 12.44
N ASP A 285 -12.58 14.26 12.91
CA ASP A 285 -13.71 14.96 12.30
C ASP A 285 -13.37 15.50 10.90
N ALA A 286 -12.13 15.96 10.69
CA ALA A 286 -11.66 16.38 9.37
C ALA A 286 -11.61 15.20 8.40
N VAL A 287 -11.04 14.07 8.83
CA VAL A 287 -11.00 12.83 8.06
C VAL A 287 -12.42 12.33 7.78
N TYR A 288 -13.33 12.38 8.75
CA TYR A 288 -14.71 11.95 8.55
C TYR A 288 -15.39 12.76 7.45
N ARG A 289 -15.24 14.10 7.45
CA ARG A 289 -15.85 14.95 6.42
C ARG A 289 -15.35 14.66 5.01
N ASP A 290 -14.07 14.30 4.88
CA ASP A 290 -13.40 14.19 3.58
C ASP A 290 -13.31 12.76 3.03
N VAL A 291 -13.27 11.74 3.90
CA VAL A 291 -13.08 10.33 3.52
C VAL A 291 -14.37 9.53 3.67
N SER A 292 -15.22 9.85 4.66
CA SER A 292 -16.39 9.04 4.96
C SER A 292 -17.41 9.06 3.81
N PRO A 293 -17.96 7.91 3.39
CA PRO A 293 -19.02 7.86 2.40
C PRO A 293 -20.26 8.66 2.85
N ASN A 294 -20.58 8.62 4.15
CA ASN A 294 -21.71 9.38 4.73
C ASN A 294 -21.57 10.90 4.58
N ALA A 295 -20.35 11.42 4.54
CA ALA A 295 -20.09 12.85 4.41
C ALA A 295 -19.89 13.27 2.94
N THR A 296 -19.26 12.41 2.14
CA THR A 296 -18.92 12.70 0.74
C THR A 296 -20.02 12.32 -0.25
N GLY A 297 -21.03 11.56 0.17
CA GLY A 297 -22.08 11.03 -0.72
C GLY A 297 -21.61 9.89 -1.62
N GLY A 298 -20.38 9.38 -1.42
CA GLY A 298 -19.81 8.27 -2.17
C GLY A 298 -20.28 6.89 -1.69
N PRO A 299 -19.93 5.80 -2.40
CA PRO A 299 -20.30 4.45 -2.02
C PRO A 299 -19.71 4.03 -0.67
N ASP A 300 -20.47 3.30 0.14
CA ASP A 300 -19.97 2.71 1.39
C ASP A 300 -19.14 1.45 1.10
N TYR A 301 -17.86 1.65 0.78
CA TYR A 301 -16.94 0.56 0.46
C TYR A 301 -16.73 -0.42 1.62
N ILE A 302 -16.83 0.03 2.89
CA ILE A 302 -16.79 -0.88 4.03
C ILE A 302 -18.05 -1.75 4.03
N GLY A 303 -19.22 -1.16 3.81
CA GLY A 303 -20.48 -1.89 3.65
C GLY A 303 -20.46 -2.90 2.50
N LEU A 304 -19.91 -2.51 1.35
CA LEU A 304 -19.72 -3.40 0.19
C LEU A 304 -18.78 -4.56 0.49
N SER A 305 -17.65 -4.32 1.17
CA SER A 305 -16.74 -5.39 1.62
C SER A 305 -17.40 -6.31 2.65
N VAL A 306 -18.26 -5.78 3.54
CA VAL A 306 -19.07 -6.60 4.47
C VAL A 306 -20.03 -7.52 3.72
N GLU A 307 -20.68 -7.02 2.67
CA GLU A 307 -21.55 -7.81 1.81
C GLU A 307 -20.77 -8.88 1.03
N GLU A 308 -19.59 -8.56 0.54
CA GLU A 308 -18.72 -9.51 -0.16
C GLU A 308 -18.28 -10.66 0.76
N VAL A 309 -17.93 -10.37 2.02
CA VAL A 309 -17.65 -11.41 3.02
C VAL A 309 -18.90 -12.23 3.33
N LEU A 310 -20.07 -11.60 3.48
CA LEU A 310 -21.33 -12.31 3.73
C LEU A 310 -21.62 -13.31 2.61
N ASN A 311 -21.57 -12.84 1.35
CA ASN A 311 -21.89 -13.64 0.17
C ASN A 311 -20.81 -14.69 -0.14
N GLY A 312 -19.54 -14.31 -0.05
CA GLY A 312 -18.39 -15.14 -0.40
C GLY A 312 -18.02 -16.18 0.65
N LEU A 313 -18.39 -16.00 1.94
CA LEU A 313 -18.10 -16.94 3.02
C LEU A 313 -19.37 -17.54 3.65
N PHE A 314 -20.26 -16.70 4.19
CA PHE A 314 -21.37 -17.18 5.01
C PHE A 314 -22.54 -17.73 4.18
N CYS A 315 -22.74 -17.25 2.96
CA CYS A 315 -23.77 -17.74 2.04
C CYS A 315 -23.30 -18.89 1.12
N LYS A 316 -22.05 -19.37 1.27
CA LYS A 316 -21.54 -20.52 0.52
C LYS A 316 -21.65 -21.81 1.33
N THR A 317 -22.12 -22.85 0.67
CA THR A 317 -22.08 -24.23 1.17
C THR A 317 -20.65 -24.78 1.17
N ASP A 318 -20.41 -25.84 1.94
CA ASP A 318 -19.10 -26.51 1.98
C ASP A 318 -18.67 -27.02 0.58
N ALA A 319 -19.63 -27.43 -0.26
CA ALA A 319 -19.39 -27.86 -1.63
C ALA A 319 -18.97 -26.69 -2.55
N GLU A 320 -19.62 -25.52 -2.42
CA GLU A 320 -19.23 -24.32 -3.16
C GLU A 320 -17.85 -23.82 -2.73
N ILE A 321 -17.55 -23.79 -1.42
CA ILE A 321 -16.21 -23.48 -0.90
C ILE A 321 -15.17 -24.43 -1.52
N ALA A 322 -15.46 -25.72 -1.59
CA ALA A 322 -14.55 -26.70 -2.18
C ALA A 322 -14.35 -26.52 -3.70
N GLN A 323 -15.38 -26.02 -4.40
CA GLN A 323 -15.31 -25.65 -5.82
C GLN A 323 -14.46 -24.41 -6.05
N GLU A 324 -14.60 -23.37 -5.22
CA GLU A 324 -13.80 -22.15 -5.31
C GLU A 324 -12.32 -22.39 -4.98
N ALA A 325 -12.03 -23.36 -4.10
CA ALA A 325 -10.69 -23.79 -3.75
C ALA A 325 -9.91 -24.49 -4.88
N ARG A 326 -10.51 -24.71 -6.05
CA ARG A 326 -9.83 -25.36 -7.18
C ARG A 326 -8.93 -24.36 -7.90
N LEU A 327 -7.68 -24.75 -8.15
CA LEU A 327 -6.80 -23.99 -9.03
C LEU A 327 -7.38 -23.97 -10.47
N PRO A 328 -7.39 -22.81 -11.14
CA PRO A 328 -7.74 -22.74 -12.56
C PRO A 328 -6.89 -23.69 -13.41
N TYR A 329 -7.49 -24.36 -14.40
CA TYR A 329 -6.78 -25.30 -15.29
C TYR A 329 -5.62 -24.64 -16.07
N ASN A 330 -5.67 -23.33 -16.26
CA ASN A 330 -4.69 -22.53 -17.00
C ASN A 330 -3.79 -21.70 -16.08
N THR A 331 -3.68 -22.04 -14.79
CA THR A 331 -2.76 -21.32 -13.89
C THR A 331 -1.34 -21.39 -14.46
N PRO A 332 -0.70 -20.24 -14.77
CA PRO A 332 0.65 -20.22 -15.31
C PRO A 332 1.62 -20.98 -14.39
N ARG A 333 2.60 -21.70 -14.97
CA ARG A 333 3.60 -22.45 -14.19
C ARG A 333 4.43 -21.59 -13.23
N ASN A 334 4.44 -20.27 -13.45
CA ASN A 334 4.98 -19.29 -12.52
C ASN A 334 3.86 -18.30 -12.15
N ILE A 335 3.30 -18.44 -10.95
CA ILE A 335 2.58 -17.33 -10.31
C ILE A 335 3.63 -16.50 -9.57
N CYS A 336 4.52 -15.88 -10.34
CA CYS A 336 5.30 -14.76 -9.83
C CYS A 336 4.73 -13.51 -10.49
N PRO A 337 4.68 -12.38 -9.78
CA PRO A 337 4.31 -11.15 -10.43
C PRO A 337 5.19 -10.86 -11.63
N GLU A 338 4.59 -10.46 -12.76
CA GLU A 338 5.34 -9.96 -13.93
C GLU A 338 6.19 -8.74 -13.53
N SER A 339 5.91 -8.10 -12.39
CA SER A 339 6.84 -7.22 -11.69
C SER A 339 7.60 -7.93 -10.56
N CYS A 340 8.40 -8.95 -10.90
CA CYS A 340 9.53 -9.43 -10.09
C CYS A 340 10.72 -8.44 -10.13
N LEU A 341 10.49 -7.18 -10.48
CA LEU A 341 11.36 -6.11 -10.02
C LEU A 341 11.27 -6.17 -8.51
N VAL A 342 12.35 -6.65 -7.87
CA VAL A 342 12.65 -6.38 -6.47
C VAL A 342 12.30 -4.92 -6.28
N ARG A 343 11.13 -4.64 -5.68
CA ARG A 343 10.77 -3.27 -5.34
C ARG A 343 11.94 -2.83 -4.48
N GLU A 344 12.72 -1.86 -4.97
CA GLU A 344 13.88 -1.41 -4.23
C GLU A 344 13.45 -1.27 -2.78
N VAL A 345 14.21 -1.92 -1.90
CA VAL A 345 13.90 -2.10 -0.47
C VAL A 345 13.75 -0.76 0.26
N THR A 346 13.96 0.34 -0.47
CA THR A 346 13.91 1.76 -0.14
C THR A 346 12.70 2.50 -0.69
N THR A 347 11.74 1.85 -1.36
CA THR A 347 10.47 2.51 -1.69
C THR A 347 9.87 3.05 -0.40
N PRO A 348 9.38 4.30 -0.39
CA PRO A 348 8.88 4.92 0.82
C PRO A 348 8.00 3.93 1.62
N GLY A 349 7.07 3.21 0.98
CA GLY A 349 6.10 2.29 1.61
C GLY A 349 6.67 1.30 2.65
N THR A 350 7.93 0.87 2.52
CA THR A 350 8.53 -0.12 3.42
C THR A 350 9.10 0.47 4.72
N LEU A 351 9.32 1.79 4.76
CA LEU A 351 9.98 2.45 5.88
C LEU A 351 9.06 2.55 7.11
N LEU A 352 7.74 2.68 6.93
CA LEU A 352 6.82 2.76 8.07
C LEU A 352 6.62 1.42 8.74
N PHE A 353 6.37 0.34 8.00
CA PHE A 353 6.27 -0.99 8.63
C PHE A 353 7.50 -1.26 9.50
N ARG A 354 8.69 -0.79 9.09
CA ARG A 354 9.91 -0.78 9.89
C ARG A 354 9.87 0.17 11.10
N VAL A 355 9.38 1.41 10.94
CA VAL A 355 9.20 2.36 12.06
C VAL A 355 8.16 1.84 13.07
N ALA A 356 6.98 1.44 12.61
CA ALA A 356 5.91 0.86 13.42
C ALA A 356 6.36 -0.41 14.13
N HIS A 357 7.03 -1.35 13.43
CA HIS A 357 7.59 -2.54 14.07
C HIS A 357 8.63 -2.18 15.13
N ARG A 358 9.55 -1.24 14.84
CA ARG A 358 10.50 -0.76 15.86
C ARG A 358 9.78 -0.17 17.06
N LEU A 359 8.84 0.76 16.86
CA LEU A 359 8.03 1.34 17.94
C LEU A 359 7.32 0.25 18.75
N GLY A 360 6.68 -0.69 18.07
CA GLY A 360 6.01 -1.83 18.67
C GLY A 360 6.94 -2.74 19.48
N SER A 361 8.18 -2.91 19.03
CA SER A 361 9.19 -3.72 19.72
C SER A 361 9.66 -3.08 21.04
N PHE A 362 9.54 -1.75 21.16
CA PHE A 362 9.85 -1.03 22.39
C PHE A 362 8.69 -0.99 23.39
N LEU A 363 7.47 -1.36 22.96
CA LEU A 363 6.31 -1.33 23.84
C LEU A 363 6.27 -2.59 24.71
N PRO A 364 6.24 -2.45 26.05
CA PRO A 364 6.02 -3.57 26.96
C PRO A 364 4.74 -4.32 26.58
N GLU A 365 4.67 -5.63 26.87
CA GLU A 365 3.47 -6.41 26.56
C GLU A 365 2.22 -5.87 27.29
N ALA A 366 2.40 -5.20 28.44
CA ALA A 366 1.35 -4.50 29.17
C ALA A 366 0.70 -3.31 28.40
N PHE A 367 1.31 -2.82 27.31
CA PHE A 367 0.72 -1.80 26.42
C PHE A 367 -0.38 -2.38 25.49
N SER A 368 -0.61 -3.70 25.50
CA SER A 368 -1.70 -4.31 24.73
C SER A 368 -3.07 -4.23 25.40
N GLN A 369 -3.19 -3.63 26.59
CA GLN A 369 -4.47 -3.42 27.27
C GLN A 369 -5.21 -2.19 26.73
N PRO A 370 -6.56 -2.19 26.72
CA PRO A 370 -7.35 -1.13 26.12
C PRO A 370 -7.04 0.23 26.76
N TYR A 371 -6.73 1.22 25.91
CA TYR A 371 -6.70 2.64 26.27
C TYR A 371 -8.15 3.14 26.40
N SER A 372 -8.89 2.62 27.37
CA SER A 372 -10.32 2.92 27.52
C SER A 372 -10.59 4.23 28.27
N GLN A 373 -9.57 4.90 28.82
CA GLN A 373 -9.74 6.14 29.58
C GLN A 373 -8.61 7.15 29.30
N SER A 374 -9.01 8.35 28.84
CA SER A 374 -8.12 9.50 28.58
C SER A 374 -7.31 9.93 29.81
N GLU A 375 -7.83 9.68 31.01
CA GLU A 375 -7.15 9.99 32.27
C GLU A 375 -5.92 9.09 32.53
N ASN A 376 -5.98 7.82 32.09
CA ASN A 376 -4.87 6.86 32.19
C ASN A 376 -3.74 7.11 31.17
N LEU A 377 -4.03 7.86 30.09
CA LEU A 377 -3.00 8.34 29.19
C LEU A 377 -2.06 9.26 29.96
N SER A 378 -2.52 10.28 30.67
CA SER A 378 -1.64 11.28 31.34
C SER A 378 -0.51 10.68 32.22
N LEU A 379 -0.82 9.73 33.12
CA LEU A 379 0.14 9.12 34.05
C LEU A 379 1.04 8.06 33.40
N ARG A 380 0.52 7.25 32.47
CA ARG A 380 1.35 6.28 31.72
C ARG A 380 2.18 6.97 30.63
N PHE A 381 1.70 8.09 30.10
CA PHE A 381 2.38 8.97 29.17
C PHE A 381 3.52 9.74 29.85
N LEU A 382 3.37 10.13 31.13
CA LEU A 382 4.47 10.65 31.95
C LEU A 382 5.59 9.61 32.17
N LYS A 383 5.24 8.33 32.39
CA LYS A 383 6.24 7.24 32.39
C LYS A 383 6.84 6.97 31.01
N PHE A 384 6.05 7.14 29.94
CA PHE A 384 6.55 7.13 28.57
C PHE A 384 7.50 8.31 28.29
N PHE A 385 7.31 9.46 28.95
CA PHE A 385 8.24 10.61 28.94
C PHE A 385 9.58 10.31 29.64
N GLU A 386 9.64 9.47 30.67
CA GLU A 386 10.94 8.97 31.18
C GLU A 386 11.62 8.01 30.20
N LEU A 387 10.83 7.19 29.48
CA LEU A 387 11.30 6.44 28.32
C LEU A 387 11.73 7.34 27.15
N ARG A 388 11.25 8.60 27.06
CA ARG A 388 11.56 9.53 25.96
C ARG A 388 13.02 9.97 25.95
N GLY A 389 13.73 10.04 27.07
CA GLY A 389 15.18 10.31 26.99
C GLY A 389 15.85 9.23 26.14
N LYS A 390 15.61 7.96 26.47
CA LYS A 390 16.22 6.82 25.80
C LYS A 390 15.66 6.52 24.41
N LEU A 391 14.36 6.72 24.18
CA LEU A 391 13.70 6.50 22.89
C LEU A 391 14.05 7.61 21.91
N LEU A 392 14.02 8.88 22.35
CA LEU A 392 14.41 10.01 21.52
C LEU A 392 15.90 9.93 21.21
N ASP A 393 16.77 9.66 22.20
CA ASP A 393 18.21 9.52 21.97
C ASP A 393 18.56 8.37 21.00
N ARG A 394 17.78 7.27 20.99
CA ARG A 394 18.01 6.14 20.05
C ARG A 394 17.31 6.29 18.71
N VAL A 395 16.12 6.89 18.65
CA VAL A 395 15.48 7.30 17.40
C VAL A 395 16.34 8.35 16.70
N LEU A 396 16.93 9.29 17.44
CA LEU A 396 17.94 10.26 16.98
C LEU A 396 19.32 9.63 16.68
N ALA A 397 19.67 8.50 17.32
CA ALA A 397 20.90 7.77 16.98
C ALA A 397 20.77 6.97 15.67
N GLU A 398 19.59 6.42 15.39
CA GLU A 398 19.30 5.63 14.17
C GLU A 398 18.88 6.51 12.98
N LEU A 399 18.04 7.52 13.23
CA LEU A 399 17.86 8.64 12.32
C LEU A 399 18.99 9.61 12.63
N THR A 400 20.16 9.41 12.02
CA THR A 400 21.27 10.35 12.17
C THR A 400 20.76 11.78 12.06
N LEU A 401 21.29 12.70 12.88
CA LEU A 401 20.88 14.10 12.86
C LEU A 401 20.84 14.68 11.43
N LYS A 402 21.72 14.18 10.53
CA LYS A 402 21.72 14.41 9.08
C LYS A 402 20.50 13.86 8.32
N LYS A 403 20.03 12.64 8.59
CA LYS A 403 18.81 12.08 7.97
C LYS A 403 17.57 12.82 8.47
N LEU A 404 17.51 13.13 9.77
CA LEU A 404 16.42 13.91 10.36
C LEU A 404 16.41 15.35 9.85
N GLN A 405 17.58 16.00 9.76
CA GLN A 405 17.73 17.30 9.08
C GLN A 405 17.31 17.20 7.62
N ALA A 406 17.75 16.19 6.87
CA ALA A 406 17.30 15.99 5.49
C ALA A 406 15.78 15.81 5.40
N PHE A 407 15.13 15.09 6.33
CA PHE A 407 13.67 14.97 6.37
C PHE A 407 12.97 16.30 6.71
N THR A 408 13.53 17.11 7.62
CA THR A 408 12.94 18.40 8.03
C THR A 408 13.26 19.55 7.08
N GLU A 409 14.44 19.56 6.44
CA GLU A 409 14.85 20.48 5.38
C GLU A 409 14.05 20.17 4.10
N ASN A 410 13.81 18.89 3.79
CA ASN A 410 12.96 18.47 2.67
C ASN A 410 11.45 18.65 2.91
N THR A 411 10.96 19.00 4.11
CA THR A 411 9.50 19.17 4.30
C THR A 411 8.95 20.30 3.45
N GLU A 412 9.75 21.35 3.22
CA GLU A 412 9.34 22.53 2.44
C GLU A 412 9.35 22.26 0.93
N GLU A 413 10.09 21.23 0.48
CA GLU A 413 10.26 20.84 -0.93
C GLU A 413 9.54 19.53 -1.28
N ASN A 414 9.15 18.71 -0.29
CA ASN A 414 8.45 17.44 -0.49
C ASN A 414 6.93 17.61 -0.37
N ALA A 415 6.23 17.42 -1.49
CA ALA A 415 4.78 17.58 -1.58
C ALA A 415 3.99 16.79 -0.55
N VAL A 416 4.34 15.51 -0.36
CA VAL A 416 3.59 14.62 0.52
C VAL A 416 3.83 14.98 1.98
N LEU A 417 5.08 15.18 2.39
CA LEU A 417 5.37 15.61 3.76
C LEU A 417 4.73 16.95 4.10
N SER A 418 4.61 17.85 3.12
CA SER A 418 3.89 19.12 3.26
C SER A 418 2.37 18.93 3.42
N PHE A 419 1.73 18.06 2.63
CA PHE A 419 0.31 17.69 2.81
C PHE A 419 0.03 17.23 4.24
N ILE A 420 0.82 16.26 4.68
CA ILE A 420 0.75 15.69 6.03
C ILE A 420 1.02 16.73 7.10
N SER A 421 2.07 17.54 6.93
CA SER A 421 2.39 18.57 7.91
C SER A 421 1.23 19.54 8.05
N MET A 422 0.54 19.92 6.96
CA MET A 422 -0.63 20.81 7.03
C MET A 422 -1.75 20.20 7.89
N LEU A 423 -2.13 18.96 7.62
CA LEU A 423 -3.15 18.25 8.42
C LEU A 423 -2.77 18.12 9.90
N LEU A 424 -1.47 18.06 10.19
CA LEU A 424 -0.97 17.86 11.53
C LEU A 424 -0.48 19.13 12.22
N THR A 425 -0.43 20.28 11.58
CA THR A 425 -0.07 21.54 12.26
C THR A 425 -1.27 22.39 12.59
N ASP A 426 -2.33 22.31 11.78
CA ASP A 426 -3.54 23.06 12.00
C ASP A 426 -4.33 22.54 13.22
N VAL A 427 -4.96 23.47 13.94
CA VAL A 427 -5.90 23.17 15.01
C VAL A 427 -7.22 22.65 14.42
N HIS A 428 -7.57 23.12 13.22
CA HIS A 428 -8.73 22.70 12.45
C HIS A 428 -8.25 22.16 11.09
N PRO A 429 -7.79 20.90 11.03
CA PRO A 429 -7.26 20.33 9.80
C PRO A 429 -8.25 20.47 8.63
N ASP A 430 -7.75 20.99 7.52
CA ASP A 430 -8.49 21.15 6.28
C ASP A 430 -7.75 20.43 5.14
N PHE A 431 -8.46 19.49 4.51
CA PHE A 431 -7.92 18.68 3.42
C PHE A 431 -7.71 19.50 2.16
N GLU A 432 -8.55 20.49 1.87
CA GLU A 432 -8.38 21.32 0.67
C GLU A 432 -7.13 22.18 0.76
N THR A 433 -6.88 22.81 1.92
CA THR A 433 -5.63 23.55 2.16
C THR A 433 -4.41 22.62 2.07
N ALA A 434 -4.49 21.41 2.64
CA ALA A 434 -3.40 20.43 2.56
C ALA A 434 -3.14 19.97 1.10
N ARG A 435 -4.20 19.67 0.33
CA ARG A 435 -4.12 19.31 -1.11
C ARG A 435 -3.57 20.45 -1.95
N ALA A 436 -3.97 21.68 -1.69
CA ALA A 436 -3.42 22.85 -2.38
C ALA A 436 -1.91 22.98 -2.16
N ARG A 437 -1.44 22.74 -0.92
CA ARG A 437 -0.02 22.71 -0.62
C ARG A 437 0.71 21.55 -1.31
N PHE A 438 0.11 20.36 -1.33
CA PHE A 438 0.61 19.20 -2.08
C PHE A 438 0.80 19.55 -3.57
N ARG A 439 -0.26 20.04 -4.23
CA ARG A 439 -0.26 20.44 -5.64
C ARG A 439 0.84 21.44 -5.98
N THR A 440 1.04 22.42 -5.11
CA THR A 440 2.07 23.46 -5.28
C THR A 440 3.47 22.84 -5.35
N LEU A 441 3.77 21.90 -4.47
CA LEU A 441 5.10 21.31 -4.31
C LEU A 441 5.32 20.03 -5.11
N LEU A 442 4.28 19.48 -5.75
CA LEU A 442 4.39 18.23 -6.51
C LEU A 442 5.35 18.43 -7.69
N PRO A 443 6.46 17.66 -7.77
CA PRO A 443 7.42 17.86 -8.85
C PRO A 443 6.90 17.31 -10.18
N PRO A 444 7.27 17.93 -11.32
CA PRO A 444 7.05 17.32 -12.63
C PRO A 444 7.80 15.98 -12.76
N LEU A 445 7.39 15.16 -13.73
CA LEU A 445 8.03 13.88 -14.04
C LEU A 445 8.84 14.00 -15.32
N VAL A 446 10.02 13.37 -15.35
CA VAL A 446 10.82 13.16 -16.56
C VAL A 446 11.08 11.67 -16.71
N GLN A 447 10.79 11.11 -17.88
CA GLN A 447 10.97 9.68 -18.17
C GLN A 447 11.34 9.45 -19.64
N LEU A 448 11.87 8.27 -19.95
CA LEU A 448 12.11 7.88 -21.35
C LEU A 448 10.79 7.84 -22.12
N GLY A 449 10.80 8.38 -23.35
CA GLY A 449 9.68 8.31 -24.30
C GLY A 449 9.51 6.91 -24.91
N GLY A 450 8.75 6.83 -26.01
CA GLY A 450 8.53 5.58 -26.75
C GLY A 450 7.40 4.69 -26.19
N PRO A 451 7.19 3.50 -26.78
CA PRO A 451 6.13 2.57 -26.38
C PRO A 451 6.30 2.07 -24.95
N THR A 452 5.26 2.18 -24.12
CA THR A 452 5.32 1.82 -22.70
C THR A 452 5.35 0.32 -22.45
N GLU A 453 5.06 -0.50 -23.45
CA GLU A 453 5.10 -1.97 -23.39
C GLU A 453 6.53 -2.51 -23.38
N LEU A 454 7.51 -1.71 -23.82
CA LEU A 454 8.91 -2.08 -23.85
C LEU A 454 9.61 -1.72 -22.53
N SER A 455 10.54 -2.57 -22.09
CA SER A 455 11.42 -2.27 -20.97
C SER A 455 12.24 -0.99 -21.25
N GLU A 456 12.74 -0.33 -20.21
CA GLU A 456 13.60 0.86 -20.40
C GLU A 456 14.83 0.57 -21.26
N ALA A 457 15.43 -0.61 -21.09
CA ALA A 457 16.59 -1.05 -21.89
C ALA A 457 16.23 -1.20 -23.38
N GLU A 458 15.08 -1.82 -23.68
CA GLU A 458 14.59 -1.97 -25.06
C GLU A 458 14.22 -0.63 -25.68
N ARG A 459 13.55 0.25 -24.93
CA ARG A 459 13.24 1.62 -25.38
C ARG A 459 14.51 2.38 -25.73
N LEU A 460 15.51 2.35 -24.85
CA LEU A 460 16.77 3.04 -25.08
C LEU A 460 17.57 2.41 -26.23
N THR A 461 17.54 1.08 -26.38
CA THR A 461 18.12 0.37 -27.54
C THR A 461 17.49 0.85 -28.86
N VAL A 462 16.16 0.90 -28.94
CA VAL A 462 15.44 1.39 -30.12
C VAL A 462 15.79 2.85 -30.43
N MET A 463 15.83 3.70 -29.40
CA MET A 463 16.20 5.12 -29.51
C MET A 463 17.62 5.31 -30.05
N LEU A 464 18.61 4.62 -29.47
CA LEU A 464 20.00 4.74 -29.89
C LEU A 464 20.24 4.17 -31.29
N ASN A 465 19.56 3.09 -31.67
CA ASN A 465 19.57 2.56 -33.04
C ASN A 465 19.02 3.54 -34.06
N ALA A 466 18.03 4.36 -33.67
CA ALA A 466 17.50 5.44 -34.48
C ALA A 466 18.34 6.73 -34.41
N SER A 467 19.44 6.74 -33.63
CA SER A 467 20.22 7.94 -33.30
C SER A 467 19.35 9.08 -32.75
N GLU A 468 18.28 8.76 -32.01
CA GLU A 468 17.34 9.73 -31.47
C GLU A 468 16.92 9.33 -30.05
N ILE A 469 17.34 10.10 -29.05
CA ILE A 469 16.92 9.92 -27.66
C ILE A 469 15.67 10.77 -27.43
N CYS A 470 14.56 10.12 -27.06
CA CYS A 470 13.32 10.79 -26.73
C CYS A 470 13.07 10.72 -25.22
N VAL A 471 12.85 11.88 -24.61
CA VAL A 471 12.49 12.02 -23.20
C VAL A 471 11.17 12.77 -23.10
N ARG A 472 10.26 12.28 -22.28
CA ARG A 472 8.97 12.90 -22.01
C ARG A 472 9.01 13.59 -20.66
N ALA A 473 8.77 14.90 -20.67
CA ALA A 473 8.52 15.68 -19.48
C ALA A 473 7.01 15.91 -19.30
N ILE A 474 6.52 15.71 -18.08
CA ILE A 474 5.10 15.73 -17.73
C ILE A 474 4.90 16.74 -16.59
N PRO A 475 4.06 17.76 -16.79
CA PRO A 475 3.79 18.74 -15.74
C PRO A 475 2.97 18.11 -14.61
N ALA A 476 3.28 18.46 -13.37
CA ALA A 476 2.48 18.14 -12.19
C ALA A 476 1.35 19.16 -11.99
N ALA A 477 0.62 19.46 -13.07
CA ALA A 477 -0.35 20.55 -13.13
C ALA A 477 -1.77 19.96 -13.19
N PRO A 478 -2.58 20.12 -12.12
CA PRO A 478 -3.91 19.51 -12.07
C PRO A 478 -4.82 20.04 -13.19
N PHE A 479 -5.65 19.19 -13.77
CA PHE A 479 -6.46 19.54 -14.94
C PHE A 479 -7.43 20.70 -14.69
N ASN A 480 -7.98 20.78 -13.48
CA ASN A 480 -9.01 21.75 -13.11
C ASN A 480 -8.48 22.95 -12.29
N ASP A 481 -7.15 23.10 -12.15
CA ASP A 481 -6.57 24.19 -11.35
C ASP A 481 -6.57 25.52 -12.14
N PRO A 482 -7.22 26.60 -11.65
CA PRO A 482 -7.19 27.90 -12.31
C PRO A 482 -5.77 28.49 -12.43
N ASN A 483 -4.84 28.06 -11.56
CA ASN A 483 -3.44 28.48 -11.57
C ASN A 483 -2.52 27.49 -12.29
N ARG A 484 -3.06 26.54 -13.07
CA ARG A 484 -2.29 25.48 -13.78
C ARG A 484 -1.05 26.00 -14.52
N ARG A 485 -1.08 27.26 -15.01
CA ARG A 485 0.05 27.93 -15.67
C ARG A 485 1.33 27.94 -14.83
N VAL A 486 1.26 28.11 -13.51
CA VAL A 486 2.48 28.13 -12.66
C VAL A 486 3.15 26.75 -12.54
N LYS A 487 2.39 25.68 -12.79
CA LYS A 487 2.87 24.29 -12.80
C LYS A 487 3.20 23.79 -14.21
N THR A 488 3.15 24.66 -15.23
CA THR A 488 3.63 24.29 -16.57
C THR A 488 5.16 24.23 -16.60
N LEU A 489 5.69 23.39 -17.50
CA LEU A 489 7.12 23.14 -17.61
C LEU A 489 7.86 24.37 -18.16
N ASP A 490 8.90 24.80 -17.46
CA ASP A 490 9.79 25.87 -17.91
C ASP A 490 10.94 25.28 -18.75
N VAL A 491 10.77 25.30 -20.08
CA VAL A 491 11.75 24.78 -21.04
C VAL A 491 13.11 25.50 -20.92
N SER A 492 13.15 26.74 -20.41
CA SER A 492 14.42 27.46 -20.22
C SER A 492 15.31 26.82 -19.16
N THR A 493 14.73 26.02 -18.27
CA THR A 493 15.43 25.29 -17.21
C THR A 493 15.84 23.87 -17.62
N LEU A 494 15.46 23.44 -18.83
CA LEU A 494 15.78 22.10 -19.32
C LEU A 494 17.30 21.91 -19.41
N ARG A 495 17.79 20.87 -18.74
CA ARG A 495 19.15 20.36 -18.90
C ARG A 495 19.06 18.93 -19.40
N PHE A 496 19.75 18.66 -20.50
CA PHE A 496 19.85 17.34 -21.09
C PHE A 496 21.33 17.00 -21.19
N LEU A 497 21.80 16.10 -20.35
CA LEU A 497 23.21 15.72 -20.26
C LEU A 497 23.40 14.29 -20.75
N LEU A 498 24.35 14.10 -21.66
CA LEU A 498 24.88 12.80 -22.02
C LEU A 498 26.37 12.80 -21.65
N ASP A 499 26.78 11.86 -20.80
CA ASP A 499 28.14 11.74 -20.26
C ASP A 499 28.63 13.02 -19.57
N GLY A 500 27.69 13.78 -18.99
CA GLY A 500 27.94 15.06 -18.32
C GLY A 500 27.99 16.28 -19.26
N TYR A 501 27.90 16.08 -20.58
CA TYR A 501 27.88 17.17 -21.56
C TYR A 501 26.45 17.61 -21.85
N ASN A 502 26.20 18.92 -21.75
CA ASN A 502 24.90 19.48 -22.11
C ASN A 502 24.72 19.49 -23.62
N VAL A 503 23.95 18.54 -24.13
CA VAL A 503 23.73 18.37 -25.57
C VAL A 503 23.00 19.57 -26.18
N LEU A 504 22.19 20.29 -25.38
CA LEU A 504 21.48 21.49 -25.85
C LEU A 504 22.40 22.69 -26.11
N ALA A 505 23.60 22.71 -25.52
CA ALA A 505 24.57 23.78 -25.73
C ALA A 505 25.47 23.57 -26.96
N GLY A 506 25.51 22.35 -27.51
CA GLY A 506 26.38 21.95 -28.62
C GLY A 506 25.60 21.60 -29.88
N THR A 507 25.11 22.62 -30.60
CA THR A 507 24.35 22.42 -31.87
C THR A 507 25.13 21.71 -32.99
N ASP A 508 26.46 21.61 -32.84
CA ASP A 508 27.32 20.92 -33.80
C ASP A 508 27.13 19.39 -33.75
N TYR A 509 26.74 18.80 -32.61
CA TYR A 509 26.72 17.35 -32.38
C TYR A 509 25.33 16.72 -32.36
N CYS A 510 24.28 17.51 -32.16
CA CYS A 510 22.91 17.03 -32.15
C CYS A 510 21.91 18.09 -32.63
N ASP A 511 20.80 17.62 -33.17
CA ASP A 511 19.60 18.43 -33.41
C ASP A 511 18.61 18.15 -32.29
N PHE A 512 17.96 19.18 -31.75
CA PHE A 512 16.94 18.99 -30.73
C PHE A 512 15.60 19.57 -31.18
N THR A 513 14.52 18.88 -30.83
CA THR A 513 13.15 19.34 -31.03
C THR A 513 12.35 19.13 -29.76
N VAL A 514 11.47 20.08 -29.46
CA VAL A 514 10.54 19.98 -28.33
C VAL A 514 9.14 20.02 -28.92
N ASN A 515 8.45 18.89 -28.84
CA ASN A 515 7.06 18.77 -29.28
C ASN A 515 6.13 18.85 -28.07
N GLU A 516 5.10 19.68 -28.18
CA GLU A 516 4.04 19.76 -27.18
C GLU A 516 2.88 18.85 -27.57
N ASN A 517 2.46 17.99 -26.65
CA ASN A 517 1.26 17.17 -26.80
C ASN A 517 0.47 17.19 -25.51
N ASP A 518 -0.68 17.85 -25.50
CA ASP A 518 -1.55 17.98 -24.33
C ASP A 518 -0.77 18.39 -23.07
N SER A 519 -0.08 19.54 -23.11
CA SER A 519 0.80 20.07 -22.05
C SER A 519 2.02 19.21 -21.66
N ARG A 520 2.12 17.95 -22.10
CA ARG A 520 3.34 17.14 -22.03
C ARG A 520 4.34 17.68 -23.06
N ARG A 521 5.63 17.48 -22.78
CA ARG A 521 6.73 17.89 -23.65
C ARG A 521 7.55 16.66 -24.02
N ASP A 522 7.51 16.28 -25.29
CA ASP A 522 8.39 15.27 -25.85
C ASP A 522 9.65 15.97 -26.38
N ILE A 523 10.74 15.80 -25.65
CA ILE A 523 12.07 16.34 -25.96
C ILE A 523 12.81 15.27 -26.75
N ARG A 524 13.13 15.56 -28.00
CA ARG A 524 13.86 14.64 -28.88
C ARG A 524 15.22 15.22 -29.21
N VAL A 525 16.26 14.45 -28.93
CA VAL A 525 17.64 14.78 -29.27
C VAL A 525 18.11 13.78 -30.32
N ARG A 526 18.26 14.24 -31.55
CA ARG A 526 18.85 13.48 -32.65
C ARG A 526 20.35 13.67 -32.64
N LEU A 527 21.07 12.58 -32.48
CA LEU A 527 22.52 12.55 -32.48
C LEU A 527 23.00 12.48 -33.93
N LYS A 528 23.95 13.35 -34.31
CA LYS A 528 24.52 13.33 -35.68
C LYS A 528 25.50 12.18 -35.88
N GLU A 529 26.07 11.70 -34.79
CA GLU A 529 26.93 10.52 -34.75
C GLU A 529 26.34 9.48 -33.79
N PRO A 530 26.46 8.18 -34.10
CA PRO A 530 26.03 7.13 -33.19
C PRO A 530 26.84 7.17 -31.90
N VAL A 531 26.18 6.86 -30.78
CA VAL A 531 26.86 6.71 -29.50
C VAL A 531 27.80 5.50 -29.57
N SER A 532 29.05 5.70 -29.16
CA SER A 532 30.08 4.65 -29.19
C SER A 532 29.72 3.48 -28.27
N GLU A 533 30.36 2.33 -28.48
CA GLU A 533 30.30 1.23 -27.51
C GLU A 533 30.89 1.66 -26.17
N GLY A 534 30.31 1.19 -25.06
CA GLY A 534 30.85 1.41 -23.72
C GLY A 534 29.82 1.92 -22.71
N TYR A 535 30.34 2.52 -21.62
CA TYR A 535 29.55 3.06 -20.53
C TYR A 535 29.10 4.49 -20.84
N HIS A 536 27.81 4.76 -20.62
CA HIS A 536 27.22 6.06 -20.80
C HIS A 536 26.28 6.44 -19.64
N ARG A 537 26.11 7.74 -19.44
CA ARG A 537 25.17 8.31 -18.46
C ARG A 537 24.26 9.33 -19.11
N LEU A 538 22.95 9.09 -19.03
CA LEU A 538 21.91 10.05 -19.39
C LEU A 538 21.41 10.75 -18.12
N SER A 539 21.35 12.08 -18.12
CA SER A 539 20.72 12.87 -17.05
C SER A 539 19.85 13.97 -17.65
N VAL A 540 18.56 13.98 -17.32
CA VAL A 540 17.62 15.02 -17.78
C VAL A 540 16.85 15.62 -16.61
N THR A 541 16.86 16.96 -16.54
CA THR A 541 16.18 17.73 -15.49
C THR A 541 15.43 18.90 -16.11
N ILE A 542 14.28 19.24 -15.55
CA ILE A 542 13.48 20.42 -15.92
C ILE A 542 12.71 20.91 -14.69
N ASN A 543 12.45 22.20 -14.60
CA ASN A 543 11.63 22.80 -13.55
C ASN A 543 10.26 23.20 -14.13
N ASP A 544 9.29 23.40 -13.25
CA ASP A 544 8.11 24.20 -13.59
C ASP A 544 8.38 25.71 -13.38
N PHE A 545 7.43 26.56 -13.80
CA PHE A 545 7.52 28.01 -13.58
C PHE A 545 7.44 28.44 -12.11
N TYR A 546 7.03 27.54 -11.22
CA TYR A 546 7.07 27.76 -9.77
C TYR A 546 8.47 27.50 -9.19
N GLY A 547 9.39 26.94 -9.99
CA GLY A 547 10.75 26.60 -9.60
C GLY A 547 10.88 25.22 -8.95
N VAL A 548 9.85 24.38 -8.98
CA VAL A 548 9.94 22.99 -8.49
C VAL A 548 10.64 22.14 -9.55
N SER A 549 11.78 21.56 -9.18
CA SER A 549 12.52 20.66 -10.08
C SER A 549 11.84 19.30 -10.20
N ALA A 550 11.81 18.77 -11.42
CA ALA A 550 11.43 17.38 -11.66
C ALA A 550 12.35 16.42 -10.92
N LYS A 551 11.81 15.25 -10.57
CA LYS A 551 12.68 14.10 -10.25
C LYS A 551 13.58 13.83 -11.46
N PRO A 552 14.92 13.88 -11.31
CA PRO A 552 15.82 13.77 -12.44
C PRO A 552 15.71 12.39 -13.07
N LEU A 553 15.65 12.34 -14.40
CA LEU A 553 15.87 11.09 -15.12
C LEU A 553 17.38 10.85 -15.18
N GLU A 554 17.89 9.97 -14.34
CA GLU A 554 19.29 9.52 -14.37
C GLU A 554 19.35 8.06 -14.77
N ARG A 555 20.10 7.72 -15.82
CA ARG A 555 20.31 6.34 -16.26
C ARG A 555 21.77 6.12 -16.59
N ASP A 556 22.35 5.12 -15.93
CA ASP A 556 23.67 4.59 -16.27
C ASP A 556 23.46 3.34 -17.13
N PHE A 557 24.08 3.28 -18.30
CA PHE A 557 23.87 2.18 -19.24
C PHE A 557 25.12 1.79 -20.00
N TRP A 558 25.18 0.54 -20.43
CA TRP A 558 26.24 0.00 -21.28
C TRP A 558 25.69 -0.30 -22.67
N ILE A 559 26.41 0.09 -23.71
CA ILE A 559 26.15 -0.26 -25.09
C ILE A 559 27.09 -1.41 -25.48
N ASP A 560 26.52 -2.57 -25.83
CA ASP A 560 27.27 -3.75 -26.32
C ASP A 560 27.62 -3.63 -27.82
N VAL A 561 28.57 -4.45 -28.28
CA VAL A 561 28.80 -4.72 -29.70
C VAL A 561 27.48 -5.12 -30.38
N GLY A 562 27.00 -4.32 -31.33
CA GLY A 562 25.67 -4.51 -31.95
C GLY A 562 24.53 -3.75 -31.28
N THR A 563 24.86 -2.65 -30.58
CA THR A 563 23.94 -1.59 -30.09
C THR A 563 22.85 -2.01 -29.11
N THR A 564 22.97 -3.19 -28.50
CA THR A 564 22.08 -3.63 -27.43
C THR A 564 22.42 -2.91 -26.13
N VAL A 565 21.43 -2.35 -25.45
CA VAL A 565 21.62 -1.58 -24.21
C VAL A 565 21.35 -2.43 -22.98
N ARG A 566 22.23 -2.33 -21.98
CA ARG A 566 21.98 -2.84 -20.63
C ARG A 566 21.93 -1.68 -19.65
N ILE A 567 20.82 -1.55 -18.91
CA ILE A 567 20.73 -0.58 -17.82
C ILE A 567 21.53 -1.12 -16.63
N ILE A 568 22.43 -0.29 -16.11
CA ILE A 568 23.25 -0.57 -14.93
C ILE A 568 22.58 0.01 -13.68
N ARG A 569 22.01 1.22 -13.79
CA ARG A 569 21.35 1.93 -12.71
C ARG A 569 20.25 2.87 -13.20
#